data_AF-A0A939AM55-F1
#
_entry.id   AF-A0A939AM55-F1
#
_cell.length_a   1.000
_cell.length_b   1.000
_cell.length_c   1.000
_cell.angle_alpha   90.00
_cell.angle_beta   90.00
_cell.angle_gamma   90.00
#
_symmetry.space_group_name_H-M   'P 1'
#
loop_
_entity.id
_entity.type
_entity.pdbx_description
1 polymer ?
#
loop_
_entity_poly.entity_id
_entity_poly.type
_entity_poly.pdbx_seq_one_letter_code
_entity_poly.pdbx_strand_id
1 'polypeptide(L)'
;MHAPFVRLSVHLVLDALGGGARPQVLAATGATPAALYADLTAAANRAQIPAGLRVFALDEYWRAPPEHPASFAAYLRARVGRPLQLAVDALGTPDTAAHATPDACARDYAERLREARGAATGDRGSRAQRARGVRRAGAGAPGTHPLGRASDVDRGREPSRSPRAGAARGPRAGVVDQRCPVTALLAHPSCDLVVDPAAWPWEVGEGGELIPGGP
;
A
#
# COMPACT_ATOMS: atom_id res chain seq x y z
N MET A 1 14.89 -4.84 0.84
CA MET A 1 14.47 -4.24 -0.43
C MET A 1 15.73 -3.67 -1.07
N HIS A 2 16.03 -4.04 -2.31
CA HIS A 2 17.22 -3.54 -3.00
C HIS A 2 17.13 -2.02 -3.25
N ALA A 3 18.25 -1.31 -3.06
CA ALA A 3 18.36 0.15 -3.18
C ALA A 3 17.70 0.80 -4.44
N PRO A 4 17.80 0.24 -5.66
CA PRO A 4 17.13 0.83 -6.83
C PRO A 4 15.60 0.91 -6.71
N PHE A 5 14.95 -0.05 -6.05
CA PHE A 5 13.49 -0.06 -5.89
C PHE A 5 13.01 0.94 -4.85
N VAL A 6 13.80 1.15 -3.78
CA VAL A 6 13.53 2.18 -2.78
C VAL A 6 13.60 3.56 -3.45
N ARG A 7 14.64 3.82 -4.25
CA ARG A 7 14.79 5.08 -5.00
C ARG A 7 13.65 5.33 -5.98
N LEU A 8 13.21 4.32 -6.74
CA LEU A 8 12.06 4.44 -7.62
C LEU A 8 10.79 4.77 -6.83
N SER A 9 10.56 4.08 -5.72
CA SER A 9 9.40 4.33 -4.85
C SER A 9 9.40 5.75 -4.28
N VAL A 10 10.56 6.28 -3.86
CA VAL A 10 10.71 7.67 -3.42
C VAL A 10 10.31 8.65 -4.53
N HIS A 11 10.80 8.43 -5.74
CA HIS A 11 10.49 9.30 -6.87
C HIS A 11 8.99 9.33 -7.18
N LEU A 12 8.34 8.16 -7.23
CA LEU A 12 6.90 8.05 -7.46
C LEU A 12 6.09 8.75 -6.37
N VAL A 13 6.49 8.62 -5.09
CA VAL A 13 5.83 9.31 -3.98
C VAL A 13 5.97 10.83 -4.13
N LEU A 14 7.18 11.34 -4.37
CA LEU A 14 7.41 12.79 -4.50
C LEU A 14 6.65 13.38 -5.70
N ASP A 15 6.62 12.67 -6.82
CA ASP A 15 5.88 13.09 -8.02
C ASP A 15 4.37 13.14 -7.75
N ALA A 16 3.82 12.11 -7.08
CA ALA A 16 2.42 12.09 -6.68
C ALA A 16 2.05 13.21 -5.69
N LEU A 17 2.96 13.57 -4.77
CA LEU A 17 2.76 14.69 -3.85
C LEU A 17 2.73 16.04 -4.57
N GLY A 18 3.48 16.21 -5.66
CA GLY A 18 3.50 17.44 -6.45
C GLY A 18 2.21 17.74 -7.22
N GLY A 19 1.34 16.74 -7.42
CA GLY A 19 0.12 16.85 -8.23
C GLY A 19 -1.10 17.47 -7.53
N GLY A 20 -1.08 17.70 -6.22
CA GLY A 20 -2.27 18.11 -5.46
C GLY A 20 -2.00 19.19 -4.40
N ALA A 21 -2.97 20.08 -4.19
CA ALA A 21 -2.86 21.14 -3.18
C ALA A 21 -2.93 20.63 -1.72
N ARG A 22 -3.59 19.47 -1.51
CA ARG A 22 -3.78 18.81 -0.19
C ARG A 22 -3.73 17.28 -0.33
N PRO A 23 -2.57 16.70 -0.67
CA PRO A 23 -2.47 15.27 -0.91
C PRO A 23 -2.69 14.49 0.39
N GLN A 24 -3.20 13.27 0.22
CA GLN A 24 -3.41 12.31 1.30
C GLN A 24 -2.69 11.02 1.05
N VAL A 25 -1.92 10.60 2.05
CA VAL A 25 -1.12 9.39 2.00
C VAL A 25 -1.63 8.42 3.05
N LEU A 26 -1.96 7.20 2.63
CA LEU A 26 -2.09 6.06 3.52
C LEU A 26 -0.72 5.42 3.68
N ALA A 27 -0.21 5.40 4.90
CA ALA A 27 1.12 4.94 5.25
C ALA A 27 1.04 3.54 5.88
N ALA A 28 1.74 2.58 5.27
CA ALA A 28 1.95 1.27 5.85
C ALA A 28 3.00 1.33 6.98
N THR A 29 2.94 0.39 7.91
CA THR A 29 3.89 0.29 9.02
C THR A 29 4.77 -0.96 8.90
N GLY A 30 5.72 -1.12 9.83
CA GLY A 30 6.63 -2.27 9.87
C GLY A 30 7.91 -2.09 9.06
N ALA A 31 8.60 -3.21 8.81
CA ALA A 31 9.96 -3.20 8.25
C ALA A 31 10.02 -2.91 6.75
N THR A 32 8.99 -3.30 5.98
CA THR A 32 8.98 -3.12 4.52
C THR A 32 9.04 -1.65 4.10
N PRO A 33 8.18 -0.75 4.60
CA PRO A 33 8.22 0.66 4.21
C PRO A 33 9.30 1.46 4.94
N ALA A 34 9.99 0.89 5.94
CA ALA A 34 10.96 1.63 6.75
C ALA A 34 12.11 2.24 5.92
N ALA A 35 12.62 1.49 4.94
CA ALA A 35 13.66 1.98 4.03
C ALA A 35 13.13 3.09 3.10
N LEU A 36 11.89 2.97 2.64
CA LEU A 36 11.23 4.02 1.85
C LEU A 36 11.09 5.32 2.65
N TYR A 37 10.65 5.26 3.92
CA TYR A 37 10.55 6.46 4.74
C TYR A 37 11.92 7.10 5.00
N ALA A 38 12.94 6.30 5.30
CA ALA A 38 14.30 6.83 5.47
C ALA A 38 14.78 7.57 4.21
N ASP A 39 14.71 6.94 3.04
CA ASP A 39 15.18 7.54 1.78
C ASP A 39 14.31 8.72 1.34
N LEU A 40 12.99 8.65 1.54
CA LEU A 40 12.07 9.75 1.26
C LEU A 40 12.44 10.98 2.09
N THR A 41 12.68 10.80 3.38
CA THR A 41 13.01 11.91 4.29
C THR A 41 14.40 12.48 4.03
N ALA A 42 15.34 11.67 3.55
CA ALA A 42 16.67 12.12 3.14
C ALA A 42 16.65 12.86 1.80
N ALA A 43 15.78 12.46 0.87
CA ALA A 43 15.68 13.04 -0.47
C ALA A 43 14.75 14.27 -0.54
N ALA A 44 13.74 14.33 0.34
CA ALA A 44 12.74 15.38 0.32
C ALA A 44 13.33 16.73 0.73
N ASN A 45 13.27 17.69 -0.18
CA ASN A 45 13.45 19.10 0.17
C ASN A 45 12.14 19.68 0.70
N ARG A 46 12.19 20.61 1.65
CA ARG A 46 10.99 21.20 2.28
C ARG A 46 10.01 21.81 1.27
N ALA A 47 10.51 22.36 0.16
CA ALA A 47 9.71 22.91 -0.94
C ALA A 47 8.93 21.85 -1.74
N GLN A 48 9.27 20.57 -1.61
CA GLN A 48 8.60 19.45 -2.27
C GLN A 48 7.49 18.83 -1.41
N ILE A 49 7.40 19.18 -0.12
CA ILE A 49 6.37 18.68 0.79
C ILE A 49 5.24 19.71 0.85
N PRO A 50 4.04 19.40 0.32
CA PRO A 50 2.93 20.35 0.35
C PRO A 50 2.50 20.65 1.78
N ALA A 51 2.25 21.93 2.08
CA ALA A 51 1.81 22.35 3.42
C ALA A 51 0.48 21.71 3.85
N GLY A 52 -0.36 21.28 2.89
CA GLY A 52 -1.63 20.59 3.14
C GLY A 52 -1.54 19.06 3.15
N LEU A 53 -0.35 18.47 3.17
CA LEU A 53 -0.18 17.01 3.22
C LEU A 53 -0.80 16.44 4.51
N ARG A 54 -1.59 15.38 4.36
CA ARG A 54 -2.11 14.56 5.46
C ARG A 54 -1.61 13.13 5.30
N VAL A 55 -1.13 12.53 6.39
CA VAL A 55 -0.63 11.15 6.43
C VAL A 55 -1.40 10.35 7.45
N PHE A 56 -1.91 9.20 7.03
CA PHE A 56 -2.80 8.35 7.83
C PHE A 56 -2.23 6.93 7.91
N ALA A 57 -2.20 6.32 9.08
CA ALA A 57 -1.88 4.89 9.19
C ALA A 57 -3.01 4.04 8.60
N LEU A 58 -2.65 2.85 8.12
CA LEU A 58 -3.63 1.84 7.70
C LEU A 58 -4.41 1.25 8.88
N ASP A 59 -3.74 1.11 10.02
CA ASP A 59 -4.21 0.40 11.19
C ASP A 59 -3.64 1.02 12.48
N GLU A 60 -4.11 0.52 13.63
CA GLU A 60 -3.54 0.75 14.96
C GLU A 60 -3.87 -0.44 15.85
N TYR A 61 -3.03 -0.73 16.84
CA TYR A 61 -3.32 -1.73 17.84
C TYR A 61 -4.54 -1.33 18.68
N TRP A 62 -5.43 -2.28 18.94
CA TRP A 62 -6.63 -2.04 19.74
C TRP A 62 -6.26 -1.61 21.17
N ARG A 63 -6.81 -0.47 21.63
CA ARG A 63 -6.55 0.15 22.93
C ARG A 63 -5.08 0.50 23.21
N ALA A 64 -4.26 0.65 22.17
CA ALA A 64 -2.88 1.10 22.34
C ALA A 64 -2.84 2.61 22.69
N PRO A 65 -2.13 3.01 23.76
CA PRO A 65 -1.88 4.41 24.01
C PRO A 65 -1.01 5.01 22.88
N PRO A 66 -1.32 6.21 22.38
CA PRO A 66 -0.57 6.83 21.28
C PRO A 66 0.88 7.18 21.65
N GLU A 67 1.21 7.28 22.93
CA GLU A 67 2.57 7.50 23.44
C GLU A 67 3.37 6.20 23.53
N HIS A 68 2.71 5.04 23.44
CA HIS A 68 3.40 3.76 23.55
C HIS A 68 4.42 3.61 22.40
N PRO A 69 5.68 3.21 22.67
CA PRO A 69 6.72 3.15 21.63
C PRO A 69 6.40 2.23 20.45
N ALA A 70 5.57 1.21 20.67
CA ALA A 70 5.12 0.27 19.65
C ALA A 70 3.81 0.69 18.94
N SER A 71 3.17 1.79 19.34
CA SER A 71 1.97 2.29 18.65
C SER A 71 2.32 2.76 17.24
N PHE A 72 1.38 2.63 16.31
CA PHE A 72 1.57 3.15 14.97
C PHE A 72 1.49 4.68 14.92
N ALA A 73 0.82 5.31 15.89
CA ALA A 73 0.92 6.75 16.13
C ALA A 73 2.37 7.19 16.44
N ALA A 74 3.06 6.48 17.34
CA ALA A 74 4.47 6.75 17.63
C ALA A 74 5.37 6.44 16.43
N TYR A 75 5.12 5.34 15.70
CA TYR A 75 5.84 4.98 14.49
C TYR A 75 5.75 6.09 13.44
N LEU A 76 4.54 6.57 13.13
CA LEU A 76 4.31 7.64 12.15
C LEU A 76 4.99 8.95 12.56
N ARG A 77 4.85 9.36 13.82
CA ARG A 77 5.53 10.55 14.34
C ARG A 77 7.04 10.46 14.16
N ALA A 78 7.64 9.31 14.50
CA ALA A 78 9.09 9.13 14.47
C ALA A 78 9.66 8.98 13.06
N ARG A 79 8.97 8.24 12.18
CA ARG A 79 9.49 7.86 10.85
C ARG A 79 9.08 8.81 9.73
N VAL A 80 7.98 9.53 9.89
CA VAL A 80 7.43 10.41 8.84
C VAL A 80 7.25 11.83 9.35
N GLY A 81 6.48 12.03 10.41
CA GLY A 81 6.09 13.36 10.89
C GLY A 81 7.27 14.25 11.26
N ARG A 82 8.12 13.78 12.19
CA ARG A 82 9.29 14.56 12.65
C ARG A 82 10.33 14.79 11.55
N PRO A 83 10.76 13.78 10.76
CA PRO A 83 11.71 14.00 9.68
C PRO A 83 11.21 14.96 8.58
N LEU A 84 9.92 14.90 8.22
CA LEU A 84 9.31 15.79 7.23
C LEU A 84 8.79 17.12 7.83
N GLN A 85 8.96 17.33 9.15
CA GLN A 85 8.47 18.49 9.89
C GLN A 85 6.97 18.76 9.73
N LEU A 86 6.17 17.70 9.69
CA LEU A 86 4.72 17.81 9.64
C LEU A 86 4.15 18.21 11.00
N ALA A 87 3.07 18.99 10.97
CA ALA A 87 2.30 19.29 12.16
C ALA A 87 1.67 18.00 12.72
N VAL A 88 1.45 17.94 14.04
CA VAL A 88 0.91 16.73 14.70
C VAL A 88 -0.47 16.36 14.16
N ASP A 89 -1.29 17.36 13.85
CA ASP A 89 -2.63 17.20 13.29
C ASP A 89 -2.63 16.79 11.80
N ALA A 90 -1.48 16.86 11.12
CA ALA A 90 -1.31 16.31 9.79
C ALA A 90 -1.18 14.78 9.79
N LEU A 91 -0.99 14.17 10.96
CA LEU A 91 -0.91 12.73 11.15
C LEU A 91 -2.22 12.19 11.71
N GLY A 92 -2.66 11.03 11.22
CA GLY A 92 -3.85 10.36 11.71
C GLY A 92 -3.67 8.85 11.89
N THR A 93 -4.30 8.33 12.93
CA THR A 93 -4.45 6.90 13.21
C THR A 93 -5.88 6.63 13.68
N PRO A 94 -6.37 5.38 13.60
CA PRO A 94 -7.58 4.98 14.29
C PRO A 94 -7.47 5.29 15.79
N ASP A 95 -8.47 5.94 16.38
CA ASP A 95 -8.50 6.23 17.82
C ASP A 95 -9.06 5.03 18.58
N THR A 96 -8.21 4.03 18.80
CA THR A 96 -8.63 2.76 19.39
C THR A 96 -8.90 2.84 20.89
N ALA A 97 -8.50 3.93 21.55
CA ALA A 97 -8.74 4.14 22.97
C ALA A 97 -10.07 4.85 23.26
N ALA A 98 -10.50 5.76 22.37
CA ALA A 98 -11.75 6.52 22.55
C ALA A 98 -13.02 5.71 22.21
N HIS A 99 -12.90 4.57 21.55
CA HIS A 99 -14.06 3.81 21.06
C HIS A 99 -14.34 2.56 21.89
N ALA A 100 -15.62 2.27 22.10
CA ALA A 100 -16.05 1.06 22.82
C ALA A 100 -15.78 -0.23 22.03
N THR A 101 -15.89 -0.19 20.71
CA THR A 101 -15.74 -1.35 19.82
C THR A 101 -14.88 -1.04 18.59
N PRO A 102 -14.19 -2.04 18.02
CA PRO A 102 -13.43 -1.88 16.77
C PRO A 102 -14.26 -1.36 15.61
N ASP A 103 -15.51 -1.82 15.47
CA ASP A 103 -16.39 -1.41 14.37
C ASP A 103 -16.77 0.08 14.44
N ALA A 104 -17.00 0.60 15.66
CA ALA A 104 -17.27 2.02 15.84
C ALA A 104 -16.04 2.86 15.47
N CYS A 105 -14.85 2.44 15.92
CA CYS A 105 -13.58 3.07 15.57
C CYS A 105 -13.32 3.06 14.05
N ALA A 106 -13.56 1.92 13.40
CA ALA A 106 -13.36 1.80 11.96
C ALA A 106 -14.31 2.71 11.16
N ARG A 107 -15.57 2.85 11.59
CA ARG A 107 -16.53 3.77 10.95
C ARG A 107 -16.11 5.23 11.08
N ASP A 108 -15.79 5.67 12.31
CA ASP A 108 -15.31 7.03 12.58
C ASP A 108 -14.05 7.34 11.76
N TYR A 109 -13.08 6.42 11.76
CA TYR A 109 -11.85 6.62 11.00
C TYR A 109 -12.08 6.67 9.48
N ALA A 110 -13.00 5.86 8.96
CA ALA A 110 -13.38 5.91 7.55
C ALA A 110 -14.05 7.25 7.18
N GLU A 111 -14.87 7.82 8.07
CA GLU A 111 -15.46 9.15 7.89
C GLU A 111 -14.38 10.25 7.88
N ARG A 112 -13.46 10.23 8.85
CA ARG A 112 -12.31 11.15 8.90
C ARG A 112 -11.45 11.10 7.62
N LEU A 113 -11.22 9.91 7.07
CA LEU A 113 -10.52 9.75 5.78
C LEU A 113 -11.31 10.34 4.61
N ARG A 114 -12.64 10.25 4.60
CA ARG A 114 -13.48 10.87 3.55
C ARG A 114 -13.49 12.39 3.68
N GLU A 115 -13.65 12.91 4.90
CA GLU A 115 -13.63 14.35 5.16
C GLU A 115 -12.30 14.99 4.77
N ALA A 116 -11.19 14.33 5.11
CA ALA A 116 -9.87 14.81 4.72
C ALA A 116 -9.71 14.87 3.19
N ARG A 117 -10.29 13.92 2.43
CA ARG A 117 -10.35 13.93 0.94
C ARG A 117 -11.20 15.07 0.38
N GLY A 118 -11.98 15.74 1.23
CA GLY A 118 -13.06 16.62 0.82
C GLY A 118 -14.28 15.79 0.43
N ALA A 119 -15.47 16.30 0.74
CA ALA A 119 -16.69 15.79 0.10
C ALA A 119 -16.45 15.83 -1.40
N ALA A 120 -16.62 14.70 -2.08
CA ALA A 120 -16.48 14.64 -3.52
C ALA A 120 -17.52 15.56 -4.17
N THR A 121 -17.21 16.85 -4.33
CA THR A 121 -17.76 17.62 -5.44
C THR A 121 -17.37 16.82 -6.66
N GLY A 122 -18.39 16.31 -7.38
CA GLY A 122 -18.30 15.34 -8.46
C GLY A 122 -17.47 15.76 -9.66
N ASP A 123 -16.21 16.08 -9.43
CA ASP A 123 -15.22 16.31 -10.46
C ASP A 123 -14.54 14.99 -10.77
N ARG A 124 -15.15 14.26 -11.72
CA ARG A 124 -14.41 13.35 -12.59
C ARG A 124 -13.39 14.17 -13.37
N GLY A 125 -12.26 14.58 -12.77
CA GLY A 125 -11.48 15.59 -13.48
C GLY A 125 -10.13 16.10 -13.00
N SER A 126 -9.40 15.52 -12.05
CA SER A 126 -7.95 15.84 -11.94
C SER A 126 -7.13 14.97 -12.90
N ARG A 127 -7.26 15.33 -14.17
CA ARG A 127 -6.56 14.78 -15.34
C ARG A 127 -5.12 15.31 -15.39
N ALA A 128 -4.25 14.78 -14.54
CA ALA A 128 -2.79 14.87 -14.65
C ALA A 128 -2.25 13.64 -13.91
N GLN A 129 -1.93 12.52 -14.54
CA GLN A 129 -0.82 12.33 -15.48
C GLN A 129 -1.19 11.21 -16.46
N ARG A 130 -1.24 11.53 -17.76
CA ARG A 130 -1.15 10.53 -18.82
C ARG A 130 0.30 10.49 -19.30
N ALA A 131 0.83 9.26 -19.32
CA ALA A 131 2.13 8.83 -19.86
C ALA A 131 3.34 9.20 -18.95
N ARG A 132 4.30 8.33 -18.63
CA ARG A 132 4.90 7.22 -19.40
C ARG A 132 5.57 6.20 -18.45
N GLY A 133 5.15 4.94 -18.55
CA GLY A 133 5.98 3.72 -18.45
C GLY A 133 6.58 3.28 -17.11
N VAL A 134 5.96 2.28 -16.45
CA VAL A 134 6.58 0.96 -16.22
C VAL A 134 5.51 -0.13 -16.38
N ARG A 135 5.55 -0.84 -17.51
CA ARG A 135 4.98 -2.19 -17.62
C ARG A 135 6.14 -3.16 -17.80
N ARG A 136 6.15 -4.25 -17.04
CA ARG A 136 6.40 -5.59 -17.60
C ARG A 136 6.01 -6.68 -16.60
N ALA A 137 4.80 -7.19 -16.79
CA ALA A 137 4.47 -8.61 -16.72
C ALA A 137 3.43 -8.85 -17.83
N GLY A 138 3.54 -9.99 -18.52
CA GLY A 138 3.04 -10.26 -19.87
C GLY A 138 1.57 -9.95 -20.17
N ALA A 139 1.32 -9.69 -21.45
CA ALA A 139 0.05 -9.28 -22.02
C ALA A 139 -0.95 -10.43 -22.12
N GLY A 140 -2.22 -10.15 -21.82
CA GLY A 140 -3.38 -10.98 -22.17
C GLY A 140 -4.67 -10.27 -21.79
N ALA A 141 -5.53 -9.96 -22.76
CA ALA A 141 -6.81 -9.27 -22.55
C ALA A 141 -7.81 -10.16 -21.78
N PRO A 142 -8.76 -9.59 -20.99
CA PRO A 142 -9.67 -10.40 -20.20
C PRO A 142 -10.84 -10.92 -21.04
N GLY A 143 -10.93 -12.24 -21.17
CA GLY A 143 -12.19 -12.94 -21.44
C GLY A 143 -12.98 -13.10 -20.15
N THR A 144 -14.24 -12.72 -20.15
CA THR A 144 -15.21 -12.93 -19.07
C THR A 144 -15.62 -14.40 -19.01
N HIS A 145 -15.71 -15.03 -17.81
CA HIS A 145 -16.71 -16.07 -17.43
C HIS A 145 -16.49 -16.63 -15.99
N PRO A 146 -17.49 -17.31 -15.36
CA PRO A 146 -17.90 -17.04 -13.98
C PRO A 146 -17.36 -17.97 -12.88
N LEU A 147 -17.65 -17.54 -11.65
CA LEU A 147 -17.45 -18.09 -10.31
C LEU A 147 -17.53 -19.62 -10.16
N GLY A 148 -16.60 -20.19 -9.41
CA GLY A 148 -16.69 -21.54 -8.84
C GLY A 148 -16.25 -21.56 -7.37
N ARG A 149 -17.11 -22.08 -6.48
CA ARG A 149 -16.79 -22.42 -5.08
C ARG A 149 -15.99 -23.73 -5.04
N ALA A 150 -15.05 -23.86 -4.09
CA ALA A 150 -15.02 -24.96 -3.11
C ALA A 150 -13.74 -24.93 -2.23
N SER A 151 -13.99 -25.32 -0.99
CA SER A 151 -13.13 -25.81 0.08
C SER A 151 -12.08 -26.83 -0.35
N ASP A 152 -10.88 -26.80 0.23
CA ASP A 152 -10.48 -27.70 1.32
C ASP A 152 -9.00 -27.50 1.71
N VAL A 153 -8.75 -27.82 2.98
CA VAL A 153 -7.50 -27.72 3.72
C VAL A 153 -6.52 -28.79 3.22
N ASP A 154 -5.28 -28.41 2.91
CA ASP A 154 -4.17 -29.37 2.84
C ASP A 154 -3.09 -29.00 3.86
N ARG A 155 -2.85 -29.94 4.78
CA ARG A 155 -1.83 -29.88 5.82
C ARG A 155 -0.60 -30.61 5.30
N GLY A 156 0.54 -29.93 5.31
CA GLY A 156 1.84 -30.58 5.38
C GLY A 156 2.76 -30.28 4.21
N ARG A 157 3.61 -29.26 4.38
CA ARG A 157 5.02 -29.31 3.93
C ARG A 157 5.82 -28.20 4.59
N GLU A 158 7.03 -28.53 5.00
CA GLU A 158 7.99 -27.63 5.67
C GLU A 158 8.31 -26.38 4.83
N PRO A 159 8.49 -25.20 5.45
CA PRO A 159 8.79 -23.97 4.72
C PRO A 159 10.30 -23.75 4.62
N SER A 160 10.88 -23.92 3.43
CA SER A 160 12.16 -23.28 3.08
C SER A 160 11.96 -22.35 1.88
N ARG A 161 11.55 -21.11 2.18
CA ARG A 161 11.68 -19.87 1.40
C ARG A 161 11.02 -18.74 2.20
N SER A 162 11.45 -17.50 1.97
CA SER A 162 10.94 -16.26 2.58
C SER A 162 9.46 -16.35 2.98
N PRO A 163 9.06 -15.98 4.22
CA PRO A 163 7.68 -16.12 4.71
C PRO A 163 6.62 -15.37 3.90
N ARG A 164 7.02 -14.62 2.87
CA ARG A 164 6.14 -13.91 1.92
C ARG A 164 5.73 -14.73 0.70
N ALA A 165 6.34 -15.91 0.49
CA ALA A 165 6.14 -16.74 -0.70
C ALA A 165 5.14 -17.89 -0.52
N GLY A 166 4.50 -18.01 0.65
CA GLY A 166 3.65 -19.15 1.00
C GLY A 166 2.18 -18.98 0.61
N ALA A 167 1.79 -19.49 -0.55
CA ALA A 167 0.40 -19.90 -0.83
C ALA A 167 0.42 -21.10 -1.80
N ALA A 168 -0.03 -22.26 -1.32
CA ALA A 168 0.12 -23.57 -1.97
C ALA A 168 -0.76 -23.82 -3.23
N ARG A 169 -1.34 -22.76 -3.81
CA ARG A 169 -1.76 -22.67 -5.22
C ARG A 169 -1.57 -21.22 -5.63
N GLY A 170 -0.65 -20.94 -6.56
CA GLY A 170 -0.37 -19.58 -6.99
C GLY A 170 -1.66 -18.90 -7.50
N PRO A 171 -1.87 -17.60 -7.22
CA PRO A 171 -2.97 -16.86 -7.84
C PRO A 171 -2.87 -17.01 -9.36
N ARG A 172 -3.99 -17.27 -10.03
CA ARG A 172 -4.03 -17.12 -11.50
C ARG A 172 -3.74 -15.67 -11.81
N ALA A 173 -2.79 -15.40 -12.71
CA ALA A 173 -2.49 -14.03 -13.09
C ALA A 173 -3.78 -13.34 -13.58
N GLY A 174 -3.97 -12.09 -13.20
CA GLY A 174 -5.13 -11.32 -13.63
C GLY A 174 -6.45 -11.63 -12.90
N VAL A 175 -6.46 -12.52 -11.89
CA VAL A 175 -7.68 -12.85 -11.13
C VAL A 175 -7.65 -12.21 -9.74
N VAL A 176 -8.76 -11.56 -9.38
CA VAL A 176 -9.02 -11.11 -8.01
C VAL A 176 -9.41 -12.30 -7.14
N ASP A 177 -8.62 -12.59 -6.11
CA ASP A 177 -8.80 -13.71 -5.18
C ASP A 177 -8.82 -13.20 -3.72
N GLN A 178 -9.89 -13.52 -2.99
CA GLN A 178 -10.07 -13.14 -1.58
C GLN A 178 -9.01 -13.76 -0.65
N ARG A 179 -8.38 -14.88 -1.06
CA ARG A 179 -7.27 -15.50 -0.32
C ARG A 179 -5.94 -14.76 -0.51
N CYS A 180 -5.87 -13.89 -1.52
CA CYS A 180 -4.71 -13.06 -1.81
C CYS A 180 -5.16 -11.61 -2.00
N PRO A 181 -5.46 -10.86 -0.91
CA PRO A 181 -6.10 -9.55 -0.98
C PRO A 181 -5.37 -8.52 -1.85
N VAL A 182 -4.05 -8.65 -2.02
CA VAL A 182 -3.24 -7.80 -2.91
C VAL A 182 -3.71 -7.88 -4.37
N THR A 183 -4.34 -8.98 -4.80
CA THR A 183 -4.92 -9.12 -6.14
C THR A 183 -6.08 -8.16 -6.40
N ALA A 184 -6.70 -7.57 -5.37
CA ALA A 184 -7.69 -6.51 -5.54
C ALA A 184 -7.12 -5.27 -6.26
N LEU A 185 -5.80 -5.05 -6.19
CA LEU A 185 -5.12 -3.97 -6.91
C LEU A 185 -5.29 -4.08 -8.44
N LEU A 186 -5.50 -5.29 -8.97
CA LEU A 186 -5.74 -5.53 -10.40
C LEU A 186 -7.03 -4.86 -10.91
N ALA A 187 -7.99 -4.62 -10.03
CA ALA A 187 -9.25 -3.95 -10.37
C ALA A 187 -9.17 -2.42 -10.22
N HIS A 188 -8.08 -1.88 -9.64
CA HIS A 188 -7.99 -0.45 -9.40
C HIS A 188 -7.53 0.30 -10.67
N PRO A 189 -8.21 1.40 -11.07
CA PRO A 189 -7.91 2.09 -12.32
C PRO A 189 -6.55 2.81 -12.33
N SER A 190 -5.90 2.94 -11.17
CA SER A 190 -4.60 3.60 -11.01
C SER A 190 -3.81 2.94 -9.89
N CYS A 191 -2.89 2.04 -10.22
CA CYS A 191 -2.05 1.36 -9.25
C CYS A 191 -0.65 1.12 -9.82
N ASP A 192 0.37 1.55 -9.07
CA ASP A 192 1.76 1.22 -9.34
C ASP A 192 2.22 0.17 -8.32
N LEU A 193 2.71 -0.96 -8.82
CA LEU A 193 3.25 -2.03 -8.00
C LEU A 193 4.76 -2.12 -8.21
N VAL A 194 5.54 -1.71 -7.21
CA VAL A 194 7.00 -1.82 -7.21
C VAL A 194 7.39 -3.10 -6.47
N VAL A 195 7.96 -4.06 -7.20
CA VAL A 195 8.36 -5.36 -6.64
C VAL A 195 9.86 -5.55 -6.84
N ASP A 196 10.53 -5.99 -5.77
CA ASP A 196 11.89 -6.50 -5.82
C ASP A 196 11.88 -7.87 -6.56
N PRO A 197 12.60 -8.07 -7.67
CA PRO A 197 12.60 -9.33 -8.41
C PRO A 197 12.99 -10.52 -7.54
N ALA A 198 13.86 -10.34 -6.54
CA ALA A 198 14.21 -11.39 -5.60
C ALA A 198 13.03 -11.81 -4.70
N ALA A 199 12.01 -10.96 -4.57
CA ALA A 199 10.75 -11.24 -3.88
C ALA A 199 9.65 -11.71 -4.84
N TRP A 200 9.92 -11.83 -6.14
CA TRP A 200 8.99 -12.27 -7.16
C TRP A 200 9.45 -13.60 -7.79
N PRO A 201 9.14 -14.74 -7.16
CA PRO A 201 9.62 -16.04 -7.62
C PRO A 201 8.80 -16.61 -8.79
N TRP A 202 8.07 -15.76 -9.54
CA TRP A 202 7.11 -16.19 -10.55
C TRP A 202 7.45 -15.59 -11.93
N GLU A 203 7.35 -16.38 -12.98
CA GLU A 203 7.40 -15.93 -14.37
C GLU A 203 5.98 -15.95 -14.97
N VAL A 204 5.78 -15.20 -16.05
CA VAL A 204 4.51 -15.23 -16.79
C VAL A 204 4.70 -16.18 -17.98
N GLY A 205 4.03 -17.34 -17.93
CA GLY A 205 4.02 -18.31 -19.02
C GLY A 205 3.28 -17.77 -20.26
N GLU A 206 3.42 -18.47 -21.39
CA GLU A 206 2.86 -18.03 -22.68
C GLU A 206 1.33 -17.85 -22.67
N GLY A 207 0.63 -18.58 -21.81
CA GLY A 207 -0.81 -18.44 -21.56
C GLY A 207 -1.22 -17.38 -20.54
N GLY A 208 -0.26 -16.57 -20.05
CA GLY A 208 -0.49 -15.55 -19.02
C GLY A 208 -0.52 -16.12 -17.59
N GLU A 209 -0.25 -17.40 -17.39
CA GLU A 209 -0.21 -18.01 -16.06
C GLU A 209 1.08 -17.68 -15.28
N LEU A 210 0.99 -17.61 -13.95
CA LEU A 210 2.18 -17.45 -13.11
C LEU A 210 2.81 -18.83 -12.86
N ILE A 211 3.96 -19.08 -13.48
CA ILE A 211 4.78 -20.29 -13.27
C ILE A 211 5.90 -19.98 -12.28
N PRO A 212 6.36 -20.91 -11.43
CA PRO A 212 7.56 -20.70 -10.63
C PRO A 212 8.74 -20.38 -11.56
N GLY A 213 9.45 -19.27 -11.29
CA GLY A 213 10.65 -18.91 -12.03
C GLY A 213 11.75 -19.96 -11.84
N GLY A 214 12.51 -20.23 -12.90
CA GLY A 214 13.66 -21.13 -12.86
C GLY A 214 14.74 -20.65 -11.89
N PRO A 215 15.63 -21.54 -11.42
CA PRO A 215 16.80 -21.15 -10.63
C PRO A 215 17.76 -20.24 -11.39
#